data_AF-A0A9P5IW70-F1
#
_entry.id   AF-A0A9P5IW70-F1
#
_cell.length_a   1.000
_cell.length_b   1.000
_cell.length_c   1.000
_cell.angle_alpha   90.00
_cell.angle_beta   90.00
_cell.angle_gamma   90.00
#
_symmetry.space_group_name_H-M   'P 1'
#
loop_
_entity.id
_entity.type
_entity.pdbx_description
1 polymer ?
#
loop_
_entity_poly.entity_id
_entity_poly.type
_entity_poly.pdbx_seq_one_letter_code
_entity_poly.pdbx_strand_id
1 'polypeptide(L)'
;MTTQQASKSESPDEKIMPTMDTSHSSSKTSISQITDHTSRDTSSGSPVEIRELKSALISIPQEIRDMIYSYLLVNPVLGQAASVSSETTYGNTQKYDLDTAILCVCKQTYREGISILYKNPIFIDCSNSPGDWDFQDGIFEKSSGEIEEDERNGIQEPYIINLCPLTRYLNWEPKEHQEKPLFRDTPSIEKVKSWNVLLNSFQTKLFSSNAFAEFCVSVSPYPNISLNISILPMNFHEDQTNTEIISFSLDEGLAENLLPLKMIRNIKTLVIKCAELPVIPDYCYDRDDQGKKTWPADLSVPDLPSPELISEYDKITGGDTPIIECLGLLSARLNEYFWLFHCAEIVLIDRESVGIRRNIRVYDVSIRPPEAVDGGLVIQEDEQSFLDCGELVVVMRNSPLENTETAEDVLRLKQYRRELLKVLEPEYQNIRAHSIRFREFFRSESDPTGIFVIGPSKAVDRLDYWSRVTRAMEELERYEYSFVRGNWEKLSLSLAEGNKYVVFAYDSVESGKLMKKIAWAYERRRWRNFMFYYKIAIGRMEKLYFKLRWCRADLFKWDISDRGSDLDAHYDEAEAIVWPKPESNAELDREHIMEISKGETSDEDLDDCICVWSNADYDYDDEDNH
;
A
#
# COMPACT_ATOMS: atom_id res chain seq x y z
N MET A 1 11.55 -66.14 0.20
CA MET A 1 12.29 -66.03 -1.08
C MET A 1 12.12 -64.59 -1.57
N THR A 2 13.10 -63.73 -1.79
CA THR A 2 14.55 -63.76 -1.54
C THR A 2 14.99 -62.28 -1.52
N THR A 3 15.75 -61.94 -0.49
CA THR A 3 16.74 -60.87 -0.28
C THR A 3 17.22 -59.99 -1.44
N GLN A 4 17.37 -58.68 -1.16
CA GLN A 4 18.53 -57.77 -1.41
C GLN A 4 18.09 -56.35 -0.97
N GLN A 5 18.65 -55.59 -0.03
CA GLN A 5 19.96 -55.36 0.61
C GLN A 5 20.97 -54.50 -0.18
N ALA A 6 21.18 -53.30 0.37
CA ALA A 6 22.38 -52.44 0.42
C ALA A 6 22.72 -51.48 -0.74
N SER A 7 22.82 -50.18 -0.42
CA SER A 7 24.13 -49.52 -0.27
C SER A 7 24.02 -48.18 0.48
N LYS A 8 24.67 -48.14 1.66
CA LYS A 8 25.12 -46.94 2.39
C LYS A 8 26.31 -46.32 1.64
N SER A 9 26.40 -45.00 1.59
CA SER A 9 27.67 -44.28 1.37
C SER A 9 27.87 -43.26 2.50
N GLU A 10 29.01 -43.40 3.19
CA GLU A 10 29.48 -42.55 4.27
C GLU A 10 30.46 -41.47 3.76
N SER A 11 30.42 -40.32 4.43
CA SER A 11 31.51 -39.35 4.69
C SER A 11 31.90 -38.36 3.56
N PRO A 12 32.54 -37.20 3.88
CA PRO A 12 33.14 -36.86 5.18
C PRO A 12 32.83 -35.47 5.76
N ASP A 13 33.15 -35.40 7.05
CA ASP A 13 33.23 -34.24 7.92
C ASP A 13 33.93 -33.03 7.28
N GLU A 14 33.23 -31.90 7.22
CA GLU A 14 33.86 -30.59 7.09
C GLU A 14 33.95 -29.89 8.44
N LYS A 15 35.20 -29.51 8.69
CA LYS A 15 35.81 -29.03 9.92
C LYS A 15 35.42 -27.57 10.14
N ILE A 16 34.60 -27.32 11.15
CA ILE A 16 34.28 -25.97 11.64
C ILE A 16 35.56 -25.33 12.19
N MET A 17 36.02 -24.25 11.56
CA MET A 17 36.92 -23.26 12.16
C MET A 17 36.16 -21.93 12.34
N PRO A 18 36.31 -21.25 13.48
CA PRO A 18 35.63 -19.99 13.75
C PRO A 18 36.45 -18.82 13.18
N THR A 19 35.87 -18.05 12.27
CA THR A 19 36.45 -16.81 11.75
C THR A 19 35.91 -15.61 12.51
N MET A 20 36.83 -15.01 13.27
CA MET A 20 37.00 -13.60 13.58
C MET A 20 35.77 -12.71 13.80
N ASP A 21 35.57 -12.38 15.07
CA ASP A 21 34.86 -11.20 15.56
C ASP A 21 35.34 -9.92 14.87
N THR A 22 34.43 -9.25 14.17
CA THR A 22 34.60 -7.85 13.75
C THR A 22 33.68 -6.99 14.61
N SER A 23 34.26 -6.44 15.67
CA SER A 23 33.59 -5.55 16.61
C SER A 23 33.42 -4.15 16.01
N HIS A 24 32.18 -3.76 15.69
CA HIS A 24 31.82 -2.36 15.48
C HIS A 24 30.90 -1.87 16.61
N SER A 25 31.56 -1.28 17.61
CA SER A 25 31.22 -0.03 18.29
C SER A 25 29.74 0.40 18.27
N SER A 26 28.98 0.00 19.30
CA SER A 26 27.80 0.76 19.75
C SER A 26 28.17 1.66 20.92
N SER A 27 28.02 2.95 20.68
CA SER A 27 28.26 4.05 21.63
C SER A 27 27.29 3.95 22.80
N LYS A 28 27.79 3.55 23.98
CA LYS A 28 27.12 3.76 25.26
C LYS A 28 27.81 4.90 26.00
N THR A 29 27.20 6.07 25.94
CA THR A 29 27.57 7.24 26.74
C THR A 29 27.31 6.93 28.22
N SER A 30 28.35 6.54 28.95
CA SER A 30 28.34 6.45 30.41
C SER A 30 28.48 7.86 30.99
N ILE A 31 27.41 8.37 31.59
CA ILE A 31 27.49 9.49 32.53
C ILE A 31 27.69 8.89 33.92
N SER A 32 28.95 8.71 34.32
CA SER A 32 29.32 8.53 35.71
C SER A 32 30.75 8.99 35.91
N GLN A 33 30.92 10.26 36.28
CA GLN A 33 32.06 10.78 37.05
C GLN A 33 31.84 12.26 37.33
N ILE A 34 32.44 12.74 38.43
CA ILE A 34 32.40 14.10 39.02
C ILE A 34 31.23 14.22 40.03
N THR A 35 31.41 14.31 41.35
CA THR A 35 32.55 14.78 42.15
C THR A 35 32.64 14.04 43.48
N ASP A 36 33.87 13.66 43.82
CA ASP A 36 34.29 13.15 45.12
C ASP A 36 34.95 14.32 45.87
N HIS A 37 34.32 14.82 46.94
CA HIS A 37 34.96 15.73 47.89
C HIS A 37 34.62 15.35 49.32
N THR A 38 35.54 14.57 49.88
CA THR A 38 36.00 14.51 51.27
C THR A 38 35.42 15.56 52.22
N SER A 39 34.65 15.10 53.20
CA SER A 39 34.52 15.77 54.50
C SER A 39 34.32 14.71 55.57
N ARG A 40 35.42 14.38 56.27
CA ARG A 40 35.41 13.72 57.57
C ARG A 40 34.59 14.60 58.51
N ASP A 41 33.58 14.02 59.16
CA ASP A 41 33.36 14.32 60.57
C ASP A 41 32.74 13.12 61.29
N THR A 42 33.42 12.78 62.38
CA THR A 42 33.10 11.76 63.35
C THR A 42 31.80 12.10 64.09
N SER A 43 30.79 11.26 63.96
CA SER A 43 29.78 11.10 65.02
C SER A 43 29.33 9.64 65.08
N SER A 44 29.49 9.04 66.26
CA SER A 44 29.03 7.71 66.61
C SER A 44 27.49 7.66 66.57
N GLY A 45 26.92 7.36 65.41
CA GLY A 45 25.57 6.83 65.30
C GLY A 45 25.63 5.31 65.24
N SER A 46 24.77 4.63 66.01
CA SER A 46 24.51 3.19 65.86
C SER A 46 24.35 2.79 64.40
N PRO A 47 24.70 1.57 63.97
CA PRO A 47 24.40 1.12 62.62
C PRO A 47 22.88 1.19 62.45
N VAL A 48 22.42 2.16 61.67
CA VAL A 48 21.04 2.17 61.18
C VAL A 48 20.97 0.95 60.29
N GLU A 49 20.39 -0.13 60.81
CA GLU A 49 19.87 -1.20 59.98
C GLU A 49 19.04 -0.51 58.90
N ILE A 50 19.56 -0.44 57.68
CA ILE A 50 18.74 -0.27 56.51
C ILE A 50 17.93 -1.57 56.48
N ARG A 51 16.85 -1.62 57.26
CA ARG A 51 15.77 -2.57 57.04
C ARG A 51 15.45 -2.39 55.58
N GLU A 52 15.74 -3.40 54.77
CA GLU A 52 15.22 -3.50 53.42
C GLU A 52 13.75 -3.12 53.53
N LEU A 53 13.42 -1.91 53.06
CA LEU A 53 12.04 -1.47 52.93
C LEU A 53 11.49 -2.39 51.85
N LYS A 54 10.98 -3.56 52.28
CA LYS A 54 10.16 -4.44 51.45
C LYS A 54 9.20 -3.51 50.75
N SER A 55 9.35 -3.39 49.44
CA SER A 55 8.63 -2.42 48.62
C SER A 55 7.16 -2.37 49.06
N ALA A 56 6.74 -1.25 49.62
CA ALA A 56 5.48 -1.16 50.37
C ALA A 56 4.29 -1.68 49.55
N LEU A 57 4.30 -1.42 48.24
CA LEU A 57 3.29 -1.92 47.31
C LEU A 57 3.21 -3.45 47.26
N ILE A 58 4.34 -4.16 47.15
CA ILE A 58 4.37 -5.64 47.11
C ILE A 58 3.97 -6.25 48.45
N SER A 59 4.17 -5.51 49.55
CA SER A 59 3.76 -5.96 50.89
C SER A 59 2.26 -5.89 51.14
N ILE A 60 1.52 -5.14 50.33
CA ILE A 60 0.04 -5.06 50.38
C ILE A 60 -0.55 -6.36 49.80
N PRO A 61 -1.67 -6.91 50.32
CA PRO A 61 -2.33 -8.09 49.74
C PRO A 61 -2.70 -7.93 48.25
N GLN A 62 -2.72 -9.03 47.49
CA GLN A 62 -2.99 -9.03 46.04
C GLN A 62 -4.31 -8.35 45.70
N GLU A 63 -5.35 -8.58 46.50
CA GLU A 63 -6.70 -8.07 46.25
C GLU A 63 -6.73 -6.55 46.27
N ILE A 64 -5.98 -5.94 47.19
CA ILE A 64 -5.85 -4.49 47.28
C ILE A 64 -4.97 -3.95 46.16
N ARG A 65 -3.92 -4.70 45.74
CA ARG A 65 -3.14 -4.32 44.56
C ARG A 65 -3.99 -4.36 43.29
N ASP A 66 -4.83 -5.37 43.11
CA ASP A 66 -5.77 -5.48 42.00
C ASP A 66 -6.77 -4.32 41.98
N MET A 67 -7.27 -3.90 43.15
CA MET A 67 -8.07 -2.69 43.25
C MET A 67 -7.29 -1.45 42.81
N ILE A 68 -6.05 -1.27 43.30
CA ILE A 68 -5.19 -0.15 42.88
C ILE A 68 -4.97 -0.18 41.36
N TYR A 69 -4.60 -1.33 40.80
CA TYR A 69 -4.45 -1.48 39.35
C TYR A 69 -5.74 -1.18 38.60
N SER A 70 -6.91 -1.56 39.13
CA SER A 70 -8.19 -1.25 38.49
C SER A 70 -8.45 0.26 38.42
N TYR A 71 -8.08 1.02 39.45
CA TYR A 71 -8.20 2.48 39.41
C TYR A 71 -7.20 3.14 38.45
N LEU A 72 -6.01 2.54 38.28
CA LEU A 72 -4.92 3.12 37.48
C LEU A 72 -4.92 2.69 36.01
N LEU A 73 -5.46 1.51 35.70
CA LEU A 73 -5.30 0.83 34.40
C LEU A 73 -6.62 0.52 33.69
N VAL A 74 -7.77 0.83 34.30
CA VAL A 74 -9.09 0.63 33.66
C VAL A 74 -9.67 1.97 33.25
N ASN A 75 -9.84 2.15 31.94
CA ASN A 75 -10.61 3.26 31.40
C ASN A 75 -11.53 2.74 30.27
N PRO A 76 -12.86 2.79 30.45
CA PRO A 76 -13.82 2.37 29.45
C PRO A 76 -13.70 3.08 28.10
N VAL A 77 -13.08 4.27 28.06
CA VAL A 77 -12.87 5.03 26.82
C VAL A 77 -12.14 4.20 25.77
N LEU A 78 -11.21 3.31 26.18
CA LEU A 78 -10.46 2.45 25.27
C LEU A 78 -11.37 1.55 24.41
N GLY A 79 -12.58 1.26 24.87
CA GLY A 79 -13.59 0.47 24.17
C GLY A 79 -14.60 1.32 23.39
N GLN A 80 -14.41 2.63 23.30
CA GLN A 80 -15.36 3.55 22.65
C GLN A 80 -14.73 4.18 21.41
N ALA A 81 -15.56 4.61 20.47
CA ALA A 81 -15.12 5.32 19.27
C ALA A 81 -14.36 6.61 19.58
N ALA A 82 -14.69 7.26 20.71
CA ALA A 82 -13.96 8.42 21.21
C ALA A 82 -12.46 8.16 21.44
N SER A 83 -12.01 6.89 21.51
CA SER A 83 -10.60 6.56 21.65
C SER A 83 -9.75 6.68 20.37
N VAL A 84 -10.40 6.85 19.23
CA VAL A 84 -9.76 7.05 17.92
C VAL A 84 -10.22 8.35 17.27
N SER A 85 -10.71 9.32 18.05
CA SER A 85 -11.27 10.56 17.49
C SER A 85 -10.26 11.35 16.66
N SER A 86 -10.68 11.89 15.53
CA SER A 86 -9.83 12.73 14.66
C SER A 86 -9.42 14.04 15.34
N GLU A 87 -10.24 14.58 16.24
CA GLU A 87 -9.90 15.75 17.09
C GLU A 87 -8.65 15.51 17.95
N THR A 88 -8.32 14.24 18.21
CA THR A 88 -7.12 13.83 18.96
C THR A 88 -6.06 13.18 18.09
N THR A 89 -6.10 13.44 16.78
CA THR A 89 -5.21 12.82 15.79
C THR A 89 -5.33 11.29 15.87
N TYR A 90 -6.57 10.80 15.79
CA TYR A 90 -6.91 9.38 15.81
C TYR A 90 -6.41 8.65 17.08
N GLY A 91 -6.53 9.34 18.22
CA GLY A 91 -6.10 8.83 19.53
C GLY A 91 -4.62 9.07 19.87
N ASN A 92 -3.77 9.50 18.93
CA ASN A 92 -2.33 9.72 19.15
C ASN A 92 -2.07 10.73 20.28
N THR A 93 -2.78 11.86 20.25
CA THR A 93 -2.64 12.91 21.26
C THR A 93 -3.57 12.72 22.47
N GLN A 94 -4.41 11.68 22.44
CA GLN A 94 -5.40 11.44 23.48
C GLN A 94 -4.76 10.91 24.76
N LYS A 95 -5.12 11.56 25.87
CA LYS A 95 -4.82 11.09 27.22
C LYS A 95 -5.98 10.23 27.69
N TYR A 96 -5.76 8.92 27.77
CA TYR A 96 -6.74 7.99 28.34
C TYR A 96 -6.72 7.98 29.87
N ASP A 97 -5.99 8.89 30.53
CA ASP A 97 -5.85 8.95 31.98
C ASP A 97 -5.48 7.60 32.64
N LEU A 98 -4.58 6.86 31.97
CA LEU A 98 -4.04 5.60 32.47
C LEU A 98 -2.65 5.82 33.06
N ASP A 99 -2.43 5.39 34.30
CA ASP A 99 -1.15 5.48 35.00
C ASP A 99 -0.29 4.24 34.75
N THR A 100 0.02 3.98 33.46
CA THR A 100 0.75 2.78 33.02
C THR A 100 2.18 2.67 33.59
N ALA A 101 2.75 3.76 34.10
CA ALA A 101 4.07 3.77 34.75
C ALA A 101 4.16 2.76 35.91
N ILE A 102 3.05 2.42 36.56
CA ILE A 102 3.00 1.40 37.63
C ILE A 102 3.44 0.01 37.13
N LEU A 103 3.21 -0.29 35.85
CA LEU A 103 3.61 -1.55 35.22
C LEU A 103 5.12 -1.66 35.04
N CYS A 104 5.83 -0.52 35.02
CA CYS A 104 7.28 -0.46 34.84
C CYS A 104 8.06 -0.55 36.15
N VAL A 105 7.39 -0.52 37.30
CA VAL A 105 8.05 -0.49 38.62
C VAL A 105 8.82 -1.78 38.90
N CYS A 106 8.20 -2.95 38.68
CA CYS A 106 8.87 -4.24 38.84
C CYS A 106 8.17 -5.36 38.05
N LYS A 107 8.82 -6.52 37.92
CA LYS A 107 8.26 -7.70 37.22
C LYS A 107 6.93 -8.18 37.81
N GLN A 108 6.74 -8.03 39.12
CA GLN A 108 5.51 -8.47 39.79
C GLN A 108 4.34 -7.54 39.44
N THR A 109 4.51 -6.22 39.56
CA THR A 109 3.47 -5.25 39.19
C THR A 109 3.12 -5.34 37.72
N TYR A 110 4.11 -5.56 36.84
CA TYR A 110 3.85 -5.87 35.43
C TYR A 110 2.94 -7.10 35.27
N ARG A 111 3.32 -8.24 35.83
CA ARG A 111 2.58 -9.51 35.66
C ARG A 111 1.15 -9.42 36.16
N GLU A 112 0.93 -8.76 37.29
CA GLU A 112 -0.40 -8.60 37.88
C GLU A 112 -1.23 -7.58 37.10
N GLY A 113 -0.69 -6.36 36.91
CA GLY A 113 -1.41 -5.23 36.33
C GLY A 113 -1.66 -5.35 34.83
N ILE A 114 -0.78 -6.00 34.06
CA ILE A 114 -0.96 -6.14 32.61
C ILE A 114 -2.26 -6.87 32.26
N SER A 115 -2.64 -7.86 33.07
CA SER A 115 -3.90 -8.60 32.91
C SER A 115 -5.13 -7.73 33.19
N ILE A 116 -4.99 -6.69 34.01
CA ILE A 116 -6.06 -5.74 34.34
C ILE A 116 -6.16 -4.67 33.26
N LEU A 117 -5.03 -4.18 32.73
CA LEU A 117 -5.02 -3.25 31.60
C LEU A 117 -5.75 -3.83 30.37
N TYR A 118 -5.48 -5.08 30.00
CA TYR A 118 -6.12 -5.69 28.83
C TYR A 118 -7.45 -6.40 29.12
N LYS A 119 -7.97 -6.27 30.34
CA LYS A 119 -9.40 -6.56 30.63
C LYS A 119 -10.32 -5.46 30.13
N ASN A 120 -9.80 -4.25 29.86
CA ASN A 120 -10.58 -3.22 29.19
C ASN A 120 -11.04 -3.72 27.81
N PRO A 121 -12.27 -3.38 27.39
CA PRO A 121 -12.63 -3.50 25.98
C PRO A 121 -11.74 -2.57 25.16
N ILE A 122 -11.31 -3.04 23.99
CA ILE A 122 -10.57 -2.23 23.00
C ILE A 122 -11.44 -2.02 21.78
N PHE A 123 -11.60 -0.76 21.38
CA PHE A 123 -12.29 -0.37 20.16
C PHE A 123 -11.37 -0.56 18.95
N ILE A 124 -11.91 -1.03 17.85
CA ILE A 124 -11.25 -1.04 16.55
C ILE A 124 -12.26 -0.65 15.47
N ASP A 125 -11.85 0.27 14.62
CA ASP A 125 -12.59 0.62 13.42
C ASP A 125 -12.19 -0.28 12.25
N CYS A 126 -13.14 -1.06 11.76
CA CYS A 126 -13.02 -1.90 10.57
C CYS A 126 -14.08 -1.53 9.51
N SER A 127 -14.66 -0.32 9.59
CA SER A 127 -15.69 0.17 8.66
C SER A 127 -15.14 0.60 7.29
N ASN A 128 -13.82 0.53 7.09
CA ASN A 128 -13.13 1.05 5.91
C ASN A 128 -13.36 2.56 5.70
N SER A 129 -13.72 3.30 6.76
CA SER A 129 -13.85 4.75 6.68
C SER A 129 -12.50 5.37 6.29
N PRO A 130 -12.47 6.24 5.26
CA PRO A 130 -11.25 6.92 4.85
C PRO A 130 -10.75 7.95 5.88
N GLY A 131 -11.49 8.18 6.98
CA GLY A 131 -11.19 9.23 7.95
C GLY A 131 -11.47 10.64 7.41
N ASP A 132 -11.08 11.65 8.18
CA ASP A 132 -11.03 13.06 7.70
C ASP A 132 -9.84 13.29 6.76
N TRP A 133 -9.20 12.24 6.23
CA TRP A 133 -8.07 12.31 5.30
C TRP A 133 -8.50 12.70 3.88
N ASP A 134 -9.66 13.33 3.77
CA ASP A 134 -10.24 13.70 2.51
C ASP A 134 -9.27 14.61 1.74
N PHE A 135 -9.15 14.35 0.45
CA PHE A 135 -8.08 14.78 -0.47
C PHE A 135 -8.02 16.30 -0.73
N GLN A 136 -8.60 17.11 0.15
CA GLN A 136 -8.74 18.57 0.04
C GLN A 136 -7.45 19.34 0.25
N ASP A 137 -6.44 18.75 0.89
CA ASP A 137 -5.10 19.33 0.91
C ASP A 137 -4.50 19.14 -0.49
N GLY A 138 -4.71 20.12 -1.37
CA GLY A 138 -4.23 20.23 -2.75
C GLY A 138 -2.70 20.20 -2.95
N ILE A 139 -2.00 19.51 -2.05
CA ILE A 139 -0.56 19.21 -2.08
C ILE A 139 -0.28 18.03 -3.02
N PHE A 140 -1.27 17.17 -3.31
CA PHE A 140 -1.19 16.23 -4.43
C PHE A 140 -1.90 16.81 -5.64
N GLU A 141 -1.21 17.73 -6.32
CA GLU A 141 -1.53 18.21 -7.67
C GLU A 141 -1.34 17.09 -8.72
N LYS A 142 -1.78 15.85 -8.41
CA LYS A 142 -2.01 14.84 -9.44
C LYS A 142 -3.19 15.35 -10.23
N SER A 143 -2.96 15.67 -11.51
CA SER A 143 -4.04 16.05 -12.42
C SER A 143 -5.18 15.05 -12.29
N SER A 144 -6.41 15.52 -12.14
CA SER A 144 -7.61 14.69 -11.94
C SER A 144 -7.68 13.45 -12.85
N GLY A 145 -7.16 13.55 -14.07
CA GLY A 145 -7.06 12.42 -15.00
C GLY A 145 -6.18 11.24 -14.54
N GLU A 146 -5.14 11.47 -13.74
CA GLU A 146 -4.32 10.37 -13.19
C GLU A 146 -5.05 9.60 -12.09
N ILE A 147 -5.90 10.28 -11.32
CA ILE A 147 -6.66 9.64 -10.22
C ILE A 147 -7.74 8.74 -10.81
N GLU A 148 -8.51 9.23 -11.79
CA GLU A 148 -9.50 8.41 -12.49
C GLU A 148 -8.88 7.23 -13.24
N GLU A 149 -7.67 7.39 -13.78
CA GLU A 149 -6.93 6.31 -14.45
C GLU A 149 -6.41 5.30 -13.42
N ASP A 150 -5.84 5.75 -12.30
CA ASP A 150 -5.39 4.89 -11.22
C ASP A 150 -6.57 4.10 -10.62
N GLU A 151 -7.74 4.72 -10.47
CA GLU A 151 -8.99 4.06 -10.04
C GLU A 151 -9.46 3.01 -11.03
N ARG A 152 -9.58 3.37 -12.33
CA ARG A 152 -10.01 2.44 -13.39
C ARG A 152 -9.07 1.24 -13.52
N ASN A 153 -7.78 1.46 -13.34
CA ASN A 153 -6.77 0.40 -13.43
C ASN A 153 -6.58 -0.36 -12.10
N GLY A 154 -7.33 -0.02 -11.04
CA GLY A 154 -7.21 -0.65 -9.72
C GLY A 154 -5.87 -0.40 -9.03
N ILE A 155 -5.14 0.65 -9.42
CA ILE A 155 -3.83 1.04 -8.90
C ILE A 155 -3.99 1.91 -7.65
N GLN A 156 -5.12 2.61 -7.50
CA GLN A 156 -5.39 3.41 -6.32
C GLN A 156 -5.59 2.52 -5.09
N GLU A 157 -4.92 2.90 -4.01
CA GLU A 157 -5.10 2.28 -2.71
C GLU A 157 -6.01 3.12 -1.83
N PRO A 158 -6.90 2.47 -1.08
CA PRO A 158 -7.47 3.12 0.08
C PRO A 158 -6.39 3.35 1.14
N TYR A 159 -6.39 4.53 1.76
CA TYR A 159 -5.62 4.82 2.97
C TYR A 159 -6.16 4.09 4.22
N ILE A 160 -6.94 3.03 4.04
CA ILE A 160 -7.56 2.29 5.15
C ILE A 160 -6.47 1.72 6.05
N ILE A 161 -6.64 2.01 7.33
CA ILE A 161 -5.77 1.59 8.40
C ILE A 161 -6.67 1.13 9.55
N ASN A 162 -6.34 0.00 10.20
CA ASN A 162 -7.00 -0.44 11.42
C ASN A 162 -6.76 0.59 12.55
N LEU A 163 -7.72 1.48 12.76
CA LEU A 163 -7.66 2.51 13.80
C LEU A 163 -8.10 1.89 15.13
N CYS A 164 -7.17 1.83 16.08
CA CYS A 164 -7.45 1.42 17.45
C CYS A 164 -6.47 2.09 18.43
N PRO A 165 -6.79 2.12 19.74
CA PRO A 165 -5.88 2.65 20.75
C PRO A 165 -4.50 1.97 20.79
N LEU A 166 -4.39 0.73 20.30
CA LEU A 166 -3.13 -0.01 20.25
C LEU A 166 -2.25 0.40 19.07
N THR A 167 -2.86 0.92 17.99
CA THR A 167 -2.18 1.33 16.77
C THR A 167 -2.05 2.84 16.63
N ARG A 168 -2.58 3.63 17.58
CA ARG A 168 -2.61 5.10 17.56
C ARG A 168 -1.27 5.81 17.26
N TYR A 169 -0.12 5.21 17.54
CA TYR A 169 1.20 5.80 17.23
C TYR A 169 1.76 5.36 15.87
N LEU A 170 1.17 4.33 15.29
CA LEU A 170 1.53 3.79 13.98
C LEU A 170 0.60 4.30 12.89
N ASN A 171 -0.66 4.58 13.23
CA ASN A 171 -1.77 4.68 12.28
C ASN A 171 -2.45 6.06 12.33
N TRP A 172 -1.77 7.08 12.86
CA TRP A 172 -2.30 8.43 13.05
C TRP A 172 -2.12 9.36 11.85
N GLU A 173 -1.45 8.89 10.80
CA GLU A 173 -1.24 9.60 9.55
C GLU A 173 -1.47 8.65 8.36
N PRO A 174 -1.85 9.15 7.18
CA PRO A 174 -1.95 8.35 5.98
C PRO A 174 -0.57 7.78 5.66
N LYS A 175 -0.54 6.49 5.34
CA LYS A 175 0.67 5.79 4.96
C LYS A 175 0.51 5.14 3.61
N GLU A 176 1.58 5.14 2.84
CA GLU A 176 1.67 4.29 1.66
C GLU A 176 1.58 2.82 2.07
N HIS A 177 1.10 1.95 1.18
CA HIS A 177 0.94 0.53 1.47
C HIS A 177 2.15 -0.09 2.17
N GLN A 178 3.34 0.22 1.65
CA GLN A 178 4.60 -0.40 2.05
C GLN A 178 4.98 -0.03 3.49
N GLU A 179 4.48 1.10 3.99
CA GLU A 179 4.75 1.61 5.32
C GLU A 179 3.68 1.18 6.34
N LYS A 180 2.57 0.60 5.88
CA LYS A 180 1.49 0.14 6.74
C LYS A 180 1.95 -1.13 7.47
N PRO A 181 2.15 -1.10 8.80
CA PRO A 181 2.44 -2.31 9.54
C PRO A 181 1.21 -3.22 9.53
N LEU A 182 1.42 -4.53 9.42
CA LEU A 182 0.32 -5.47 9.56
C LEU A 182 -0.20 -5.41 10.98
N PHE A 183 -1.52 -5.41 11.15
CA PHE A 183 -2.15 -5.33 12.47
C PHE A 183 -1.65 -6.45 13.39
N ARG A 184 -1.47 -7.67 12.86
CA ARG A 184 -0.94 -8.85 13.58
C ARG A 184 0.44 -8.65 14.21
N ASP A 185 1.22 -7.68 13.72
CA ASP A 185 2.54 -7.38 14.27
C ASP A 185 2.45 -6.53 15.55
N THR A 186 1.25 -6.07 15.92
CA THR A 186 0.99 -5.34 17.17
C THR A 186 1.08 -6.30 18.38
N PRO A 187 2.12 -6.23 19.23
CA PRO A 187 2.39 -7.24 20.26
C PRO A 187 1.32 -7.34 21.35
N SER A 188 0.48 -6.30 21.47
CA SER A 188 -0.53 -6.21 22.52
C SER A 188 -1.81 -7.00 22.21
N ILE A 189 -2.02 -7.41 20.96
CA ILE A 189 -3.26 -8.08 20.52
C ILE A 189 -3.51 -9.37 21.31
N GLU A 190 -2.48 -10.17 21.56
CA GLU A 190 -2.58 -11.46 22.28
C GLU A 190 -3.21 -11.33 23.68
N LYS A 191 -3.10 -10.14 24.28
CA LYS A 191 -3.50 -9.85 25.66
C LYS A 191 -4.95 -9.39 25.75
N VAL A 192 -5.49 -8.81 24.68
CA VAL A 192 -6.86 -8.29 24.66
C VAL A 192 -7.87 -9.43 24.69
N LYS A 193 -8.84 -9.34 25.61
CA LYS A 193 -9.91 -10.34 25.75
C LYS A 193 -11.28 -9.86 25.31
N SER A 194 -11.47 -8.56 25.12
CA SER A 194 -12.75 -8.00 24.69
C SER A 194 -12.51 -6.94 23.62
N TRP A 195 -13.17 -7.10 22.48
CA TRP A 195 -13.07 -6.19 21.34
C TRP A 195 -14.45 -5.61 21.01
N ASN A 196 -14.48 -4.30 20.81
CA ASN A 196 -15.61 -3.60 20.23
C ASN A 196 -15.22 -3.24 18.79
N VAL A 197 -15.86 -3.88 17.81
CA VAL A 197 -15.53 -3.77 16.40
C VAL A 197 -16.61 -2.96 15.71
N LEU A 198 -16.24 -1.92 14.96
CA LEU A 198 -17.16 -1.23 14.06
C LEU A 198 -17.01 -1.80 12.65
N LEU A 199 -18.13 -2.12 12.01
CA LEU A 199 -18.19 -2.59 10.62
C LEU A 199 -19.14 -1.74 9.80
N ASN A 200 -18.91 -1.75 8.50
CA ASN A 200 -19.81 -1.19 7.52
C ASN A 200 -20.88 -2.22 7.12
N SER A 201 -22.07 -1.76 6.71
CA SER A 201 -23.17 -2.60 6.24
C SER A 201 -23.02 -3.06 4.78
N PHE A 202 -22.23 -2.38 3.96
CA PHE A 202 -22.03 -2.74 2.55
C PHE A 202 -20.58 -3.10 2.23
N GLN A 203 -20.41 -3.92 1.20
CA GLN A 203 -19.11 -4.26 0.68
C GLN A 203 -18.65 -3.19 -0.31
N THR A 204 -17.58 -2.47 0.03
CA THR A 204 -16.88 -1.63 -0.94
C THR A 204 -16.03 -2.53 -1.84
N LYS A 205 -16.60 -2.97 -2.98
CA LYS A 205 -15.86 -3.70 -4.04
C LYS A 205 -14.60 -2.98 -4.53
N LEU A 206 -14.47 -1.69 -4.20
CA LEU A 206 -13.39 -0.79 -4.59
C LEU A 206 -12.10 -0.95 -3.76
N PHE A 207 -12.16 -1.56 -2.58
CA PHE A 207 -11.02 -1.53 -1.67
C PHE A 207 -10.30 -2.87 -1.58
N SER A 208 -9.03 -2.83 -1.95
CA SER A 208 -8.08 -3.93 -1.82
C SER A 208 -7.92 -4.39 -0.37
N SER A 209 -7.97 -3.47 0.60
CA SER A 209 -7.80 -3.75 2.02
C SER A 209 -9.13 -4.06 2.71
N ASN A 210 -9.22 -5.24 3.34
CA ASN A 210 -10.32 -5.59 4.23
C ASN A 210 -9.83 -5.50 5.68
N ALA A 211 -10.11 -4.38 6.36
CA ALA A 211 -9.69 -4.12 7.73
C ALA A 211 -10.17 -5.22 8.70
N PHE A 212 -11.43 -5.66 8.54
CA PHE A 212 -12.00 -6.71 9.37
C PHE A 212 -11.35 -8.07 9.15
N ALA A 213 -11.00 -8.41 7.92
CA ALA A 213 -10.24 -9.62 7.65
C ALA A 213 -8.86 -9.59 8.31
N GLU A 214 -8.21 -8.43 8.32
CA GLU A 214 -6.93 -8.24 8.97
C GLU A 214 -7.02 -8.38 10.47
N PHE A 215 -8.07 -7.80 11.06
CA PHE A 215 -8.44 -8.03 12.44
C PHE A 215 -8.63 -9.53 12.72
N CYS A 216 -9.48 -10.22 11.94
CA CYS A 216 -9.82 -11.63 12.12
C CYS A 216 -8.60 -12.56 12.02
N VAL A 217 -7.74 -12.37 11.02
CA VAL A 217 -6.45 -13.09 10.91
C VAL A 217 -5.60 -12.85 12.16
N SER A 218 -5.50 -11.60 12.60
CA SER A 218 -4.66 -11.21 13.73
C SER A 218 -5.12 -11.80 15.05
N VAL A 219 -6.44 -11.93 15.25
CA VAL A 219 -7.00 -12.49 16.50
C VAL A 219 -7.25 -14.00 16.44
N SER A 220 -7.26 -14.61 15.26
CA SER A 220 -7.48 -16.06 15.07
C SER A 220 -6.60 -16.99 15.95
N PRO A 221 -5.33 -16.66 16.29
CA PRO A 221 -4.52 -17.53 17.16
C PRO A 221 -4.93 -17.49 18.63
N TYR A 222 -5.79 -16.55 19.04
CA TYR A 222 -6.07 -16.27 20.45
C TYR A 222 -7.50 -16.70 20.83
N PRO A 223 -7.67 -17.81 21.56
CA PRO A 223 -8.99 -18.26 21.98
C PRO A 223 -9.53 -17.44 23.16
N ASN A 224 -10.82 -17.63 23.45
CA ASN A 224 -11.54 -17.03 24.58
C ASN A 224 -11.63 -15.50 24.55
N ILE A 225 -11.65 -14.90 23.35
CA ILE A 225 -11.96 -13.49 23.17
C ILE A 225 -13.48 -13.26 23.14
N SER A 226 -13.93 -12.09 23.52
CA SER A 226 -15.30 -11.62 23.36
C SER A 226 -15.33 -10.55 22.26
N LEU A 227 -16.24 -10.69 21.29
CA LEU A 227 -16.43 -9.76 20.19
C LEU A 227 -17.80 -9.10 20.29
N ASN A 228 -17.81 -7.77 20.23
CA ASN A 228 -19.02 -6.95 20.12
C ASN A 228 -18.93 -6.15 18.82
N ILE A 229 -19.63 -6.62 17.80
CA ILE A 229 -19.64 -6.08 16.45
C ILE A 229 -20.82 -5.12 16.33
N SER A 230 -20.53 -3.88 15.98
CA SER A 230 -21.51 -2.84 15.71
C SER A 230 -21.49 -2.52 14.22
N ILE A 231 -22.61 -2.71 13.54
CA ILE A 231 -22.75 -2.49 12.09
C ILE A 231 -23.33 -1.09 11.85
N LEU A 232 -22.67 -0.29 11.01
CA LEU A 232 -23.15 1.00 10.56
C LEU A 232 -24.44 0.84 9.74
N PRO A 233 -25.52 1.58 10.08
CA PRO A 233 -26.74 1.60 9.27
C PRO A 233 -26.46 1.98 7.81
N MET A 234 -27.21 1.42 6.86
CA MET A 234 -27.00 1.71 5.43
C MET A 234 -27.39 3.15 5.09
N ASN A 235 -28.43 3.67 5.72
CA ASN A 235 -28.85 5.06 5.57
C ASN A 235 -27.80 6.07 6.07
N PHE A 236 -26.94 5.67 7.02
CA PHE A 236 -25.79 6.47 7.41
C PHE A 236 -24.89 6.73 6.22
N HIS A 237 -24.73 5.78 5.29
CA HIS A 237 -23.85 5.95 4.15
C HIS A 237 -24.47 6.65 2.95
N GLU A 238 -25.78 6.47 2.74
CA GLU A 238 -26.57 7.22 1.75
C GLU A 238 -26.42 8.73 1.98
N ASP A 239 -26.53 9.15 3.24
CA ASP A 239 -26.46 10.56 3.63
C ASP A 239 -25.05 11.16 3.48
N GLN A 240 -24.01 10.33 3.37
CA GLN A 240 -22.61 10.75 3.53
C GLN A 240 -21.80 10.67 2.23
N THR A 241 -22.05 9.67 1.39
CA THR A 241 -21.15 9.40 0.27
C THR A 241 -21.59 10.07 -1.04
N ASN A 242 -22.78 10.68 -1.10
CA ASN A 242 -23.41 11.19 -2.34
C ASN A 242 -23.33 10.22 -3.54
N THR A 243 -22.99 8.95 -3.28
CA THR A 243 -22.68 7.97 -4.30
C THR A 243 -24.01 7.32 -4.61
N GLU A 244 -24.44 7.42 -5.87
CA GLU A 244 -25.60 6.66 -6.34
C GLU A 244 -25.35 5.19 -5.99
N ILE A 245 -26.00 4.70 -4.94
CA ILE A 245 -25.86 3.32 -4.50
C ILE A 245 -26.33 2.46 -5.66
N ILE A 246 -25.38 1.87 -6.38
CA ILE A 246 -25.63 0.74 -7.27
C ILE A 246 -26.42 -0.24 -6.40
N SER A 247 -27.64 -0.60 -6.80
CA SER A 247 -28.57 -1.38 -5.98
C SER A 247 -27.90 -2.66 -5.43
N PHE A 248 -27.34 -2.58 -4.24
CA PHE A 248 -26.73 -3.72 -3.56
C PHE A 248 -27.82 -4.45 -2.78
N SER A 249 -27.83 -5.76 -2.89
CA SER A 249 -28.54 -6.66 -1.98
C SER A 249 -27.92 -6.51 -0.58
N LEU A 250 -28.65 -5.89 0.34
CA LEU A 250 -28.20 -5.67 1.73
C LEU A 250 -27.69 -6.96 2.39
N ASP A 251 -28.42 -8.07 2.20
CA ASP A 251 -28.07 -9.38 2.77
C ASP A 251 -26.76 -9.94 2.22
N GLU A 252 -26.44 -9.67 0.95
CA GLU A 252 -25.21 -10.16 0.31
C GLU A 252 -24.00 -9.36 0.80
N GLY A 253 -24.11 -8.03 0.86
CA GLY A 253 -23.02 -7.18 1.36
C GLY A 253 -22.67 -7.44 2.83
N LEU A 254 -23.68 -7.66 3.68
CA LEU A 254 -23.47 -8.00 5.09
C LEU A 254 -22.86 -9.40 5.28
N ALA A 255 -23.33 -10.39 4.51
CA ALA A 255 -22.78 -11.73 4.57
C ALA A 255 -21.29 -11.74 4.18
N GLU A 256 -20.93 -11.00 3.13
CA GLU A 256 -19.56 -10.84 2.66
C GLU A 256 -18.67 -10.12 3.70
N ASN A 257 -19.19 -9.05 4.31
CA ASN A 257 -18.46 -8.31 5.35
C ASN A 257 -18.22 -9.14 6.62
N LEU A 258 -19.13 -10.07 6.95
CA LEU A 258 -18.98 -10.97 8.10
C LEU A 258 -18.20 -12.24 7.79
N LEU A 259 -17.99 -12.58 6.51
CA LEU A 259 -17.26 -13.77 6.06
C LEU A 259 -15.94 -14.01 6.82
N PRO A 260 -15.12 -12.98 7.14
CA PRO A 260 -13.88 -13.16 7.89
C PRO A 260 -14.04 -13.77 9.28
N LEU A 261 -15.23 -13.74 9.90
CA LEU A 261 -15.48 -14.44 11.17
C LEU A 261 -15.23 -15.94 11.08
N LYS A 262 -15.33 -16.54 9.89
CA LYS A 262 -14.99 -17.95 9.66
C LYS A 262 -13.54 -18.29 9.94
N MET A 263 -12.68 -17.29 10.10
CA MET A 263 -11.27 -17.47 10.42
C MET A 263 -10.99 -17.60 11.93
N ILE A 264 -11.97 -17.29 12.79
CA ILE A 264 -11.80 -17.28 14.25
C ILE A 264 -12.57 -18.44 14.91
N ARG A 265 -11.97 -19.08 15.92
CA ARG A 265 -12.59 -20.16 16.70
C ARG A 265 -12.47 -19.89 18.20
N ASN A 266 -13.26 -20.62 18.98
CA ASN A 266 -13.28 -20.56 20.44
C ASN A 266 -13.53 -19.14 20.99
N ILE A 267 -14.42 -18.38 20.35
CA ILE A 267 -14.88 -17.10 20.86
C ILE A 267 -15.76 -17.33 22.10
N LYS A 268 -15.51 -16.57 23.16
CA LYS A 268 -16.27 -16.67 24.42
C LYS A 268 -17.68 -16.10 24.28
N THR A 269 -17.81 -15.00 23.55
CA THR A 269 -19.09 -14.30 23.34
C THR A 269 -19.02 -13.53 22.03
N LEU A 270 -20.01 -13.72 21.16
CA LEU A 270 -20.21 -12.94 19.95
C LEU A 270 -21.53 -12.15 20.10
N VAL A 271 -21.47 -10.83 19.94
CA VAL A 271 -22.65 -9.97 19.89
C VAL A 271 -22.58 -9.17 18.61
N ILE A 272 -23.63 -9.22 17.80
CA ILE A 272 -23.79 -8.42 16.58
C ILE A 272 -24.98 -7.50 16.81
N LYS A 273 -24.78 -6.19 16.64
CA LYS A 273 -25.80 -5.17 16.86
C LYS A 273 -25.64 -4.00 15.88
N CYS A 274 -26.67 -3.17 15.81
CA CYS A 274 -26.62 -1.93 15.05
C CYS A 274 -25.75 -0.90 15.80
N ALA A 275 -24.98 -0.09 15.07
CA ALA A 275 -24.17 0.96 15.65
C ALA A 275 -25.06 2.10 16.16
N GLU A 276 -24.86 2.47 17.41
CA GLU A 276 -25.45 3.68 18.00
C GLU A 276 -24.51 4.86 17.80
N LEU A 277 -25.03 6.09 17.80
CA LEU A 277 -24.24 7.32 17.62
C LEU A 277 -22.93 7.37 18.44
N PRO A 278 -22.89 7.00 19.74
CA PRO A 278 -21.66 7.07 20.53
C PRO A 278 -20.57 6.06 20.12
N VAL A 279 -20.92 5.07 19.29
CA VAL A 279 -20.05 4.00 18.79
C VAL A 279 -19.50 4.33 17.40
N ILE A 280 -20.01 5.37 16.75
CA ILE A 280 -19.55 5.83 15.43
C ILE A 280 -18.46 6.88 15.66
N PRO A 281 -17.23 6.67 15.12
CA PRO A 281 -16.17 7.65 15.18
C PRO A 281 -16.55 8.95 14.51
N ASP A 282 -15.95 10.01 15.01
CA ASP A 282 -16.33 11.37 14.66
C ASP A 282 -15.88 11.80 13.25
N TYR A 283 -14.91 11.11 12.68
CA TYR A 283 -14.45 11.25 11.30
C TYR A 283 -15.27 10.44 10.28
N CYS A 284 -16.25 9.64 10.75
CA CYS A 284 -17.19 8.99 9.83
C CYS A 284 -18.32 9.93 9.41
N TYR A 285 -18.37 11.15 9.97
CA TYR A 285 -19.38 12.15 9.67
C TYR A 285 -18.85 13.20 8.70
N ASP A 286 -19.68 13.53 7.74
CA ASP A 286 -19.51 14.56 6.75
C ASP A 286 -19.44 15.89 7.44
N ARG A 287 -18.63 16.75 6.84
CA ARG A 287 -18.50 18.12 7.26
C ARG A 287 -19.25 18.98 6.26
N ASP A 288 -20.12 19.85 6.76
CA ASP A 288 -20.71 20.90 5.93
C ASP A 288 -19.62 21.86 5.40
N ASP A 289 -20.00 22.78 4.50
CA ASP A 289 -19.10 23.81 3.96
C ASP A 289 -18.42 24.68 5.04
N GLN A 290 -18.90 24.62 6.29
CA GLN A 290 -18.37 25.36 7.44
C GLN A 290 -17.52 24.46 8.36
N GLY A 291 -17.26 23.21 7.96
CA GLY A 291 -16.48 22.23 8.72
C GLY A 291 -17.23 21.58 9.88
N LYS A 292 -18.56 21.76 10.01
CA LYS A 292 -19.35 21.17 11.09
C LYS A 292 -19.88 19.80 10.69
N LYS A 293 -19.80 18.87 11.64
CA LYS A 293 -20.33 17.50 11.50
C LYS A 293 -21.84 17.54 11.28
N THR A 294 -22.30 16.97 10.16
CA THR A 294 -23.72 16.77 9.87
C THR A 294 -24.15 15.47 10.54
N TRP A 295 -25.22 15.53 11.34
CA TRP A 295 -25.77 14.35 11.99
C TRP A 295 -26.89 13.80 11.10
N PRO A 296 -26.87 12.49 10.75
CA PRO A 296 -27.97 11.86 10.04
C PRO A 296 -29.26 12.06 10.84
N ALA A 297 -30.35 12.38 10.15
CA ALA A 297 -31.63 12.66 10.79
C ALA A 297 -32.28 11.40 11.39
N ASP A 298 -31.87 10.21 10.94
CA ASP A 298 -32.42 8.94 11.38
C ASP A 298 -31.37 7.81 11.33
N LEU A 299 -31.28 7.00 12.39
CA LEU A 299 -30.53 5.73 12.42
C LEU A 299 -31.45 4.56 12.80
N SER A 300 -32.77 4.75 12.70
CA SER A 300 -33.76 3.88 13.31
C SER A 300 -34.04 2.59 12.55
N VAL A 301 -33.48 2.40 11.35
CA VAL A 301 -33.62 1.15 10.59
C VAL A 301 -32.41 0.26 10.89
N PRO A 302 -32.57 -0.80 11.71
CA PRO A 302 -31.48 -1.74 11.96
C PRO A 302 -31.27 -2.62 10.73
N ASP A 303 -30.21 -2.34 9.98
CA ASP A 303 -29.71 -3.22 8.92
C ASP A 303 -28.86 -4.34 9.54
N LEU A 304 -29.54 -5.19 10.31
CA LEU A 304 -28.93 -6.33 10.95
C LEU A 304 -29.00 -7.56 10.05
N PRO A 305 -27.95 -8.42 10.07
CA PRO A 305 -28.02 -9.72 9.43
C PRO A 305 -29.19 -10.54 10.00
N SER A 306 -29.71 -11.46 9.19
CA SER A 306 -30.79 -12.35 9.62
C SER A 306 -30.42 -13.10 10.91
N PRO A 307 -31.40 -13.36 11.80
CA PRO A 307 -31.15 -14.13 13.02
C PRO A 307 -30.52 -15.51 12.75
N GLU A 308 -30.86 -16.10 11.60
CA GLU A 308 -30.28 -17.36 11.12
C GLU A 308 -28.77 -17.22 10.87
N LEU A 309 -28.35 -16.16 10.18
CA LEU A 309 -26.93 -15.89 9.88
C LEU A 309 -26.14 -15.59 11.17
N ILE A 310 -26.71 -14.82 12.10
CA ILE A 310 -26.09 -14.56 13.41
C ILE A 310 -25.89 -15.87 14.18
N SER A 311 -26.91 -16.73 14.23
CA SER A 311 -26.86 -18.04 14.88
C SER A 311 -25.81 -18.97 14.24
N GLU A 312 -25.68 -18.91 12.92
CA GLU A 312 -24.64 -19.63 12.19
C GLU A 312 -23.24 -19.18 12.61
N TYR A 313 -22.96 -17.88 12.59
CA TYR A 313 -21.66 -17.35 13.00
C TYR A 313 -21.35 -17.59 14.48
N ASP A 314 -22.33 -17.51 15.38
CA ASP A 314 -22.15 -17.85 16.79
C ASP A 314 -21.73 -19.32 16.95
N LYS A 315 -22.38 -20.24 16.22
CA LYS A 315 -22.03 -21.66 16.24
C LYS A 315 -20.65 -21.94 15.62
N ILE A 316 -20.31 -21.29 14.50
CA ILE A 316 -19.02 -21.47 13.82
C ILE A 316 -17.89 -20.95 14.70
N THR A 317 -18.04 -19.76 15.27
CA THR A 317 -17.00 -19.09 16.05
C THR A 317 -16.85 -19.64 17.46
N GLY A 318 -17.91 -20.19 18.06
CA GLY A 318 -17.88 -20.84 19.36
C GLY A 318 -17.44 -22.31 19.35
N GLY A 319 -17.46 -22.98 18.19
CA GLY A 319 -17.19 -24.42 18.06
C GLY A 319 -15.73 -24.78 17.73
N ASP A 320 -15.44 -26.09 17.77
CA ASP A 320 -14.17 -26.72 17.36
C ASP A 320 -14.13 -27.05 15.86
N THR A 321 -14.96 -26.39 15.04
CA THR A 321 -14.93 -26.60 13.59
C THR A 321 -13.56 -26.20 13.03
N PRO A 322 -13.07 -26.85 11.96
CA PRO A 322 -11.80 -26.47 11.36
C PRO A 322 -11.86 -24.99 10.95
N ILE A 323 -10.74 -24.28 11.12
CA ILE A 323 -10.60 -22.91 10.62
C ILE A 323 -10.75 -22.96 9.09
N ILE A 324 -11.64 -22.13 8.57
CA ILE A 324 -11.85 -21.98 7.13
C ILE A 324 -11.30 -20.59 6.79
N GLU A 325 -10.18 -20.58 6.07
CA GLU A 325 -9.64 -19.35 5.50
C GLU A 325 -10.57 -18.89 4.37
N CYS A 326 -10.86 -17.60 4.30
CA CYS A 326 -11.82 -17.07 3.33
C CYS A 326 -11.28 -17.19 1.91
N LEU A 327 -11.85 -18.12 1.13
CA LEU A 327 -11.43 -18.39 -0.24
C LEU A 327 -11.58 -17.15 -1.12
N GLY A 328 -12.67 -16.40 -0.93
CA GLY A 328 -12.91 -15.13 -1.63
C GLY A 328 -11.77 -14.12 -1.45
N LEU A 329 -11.26 -13.95 -0.23
CA LEU A 329 -10.18 -12.99 0.05
C LEU A 329 -8.83 -13.45 -0.51
N LEU A 330 -8.51 -14.74 -0.37
CA LEU A 330 -7.29 -15.33 -0.93
C LEU A 330 -7.29 -15.26 -2.46
N SER A 331 -8.43 -15.62 -3.08
CA SER A 331 -8.59 -15.60 -4.53
C SER A 331 -8.65 -14.19 -5.10
N ALA A 332 -9.22 -13.21 -4.39
CA ALA A 332 -9.24 -11.81 -4.81
C ALA A 332 -7.81 -11.24 -4.93
N ARG A 333 -6.93 -11.50 -3.96
CA ARG A 333 -5.53 -11.04 -4.02
C ARG A 333 -4.71 -11.76 -5.08
N LEU A 334 -4.95 -13.06 -5.25
CA LEU A 334 -4.32 -13.81 -6.32
C LEU A 334 -4.76 -13.31 -7.70
N ASN A 335 -6.06 -13.03 -7.87
CA ASN A 335 -6.64 -12.42 -9.06
C ASN A 335 -5.99 -11.08 -9.36
N GLU A 336 -5.94 -10.20 -8.37
CA GLU A 336 -5.34 -8.88 -8.54
C GLU A 336 -3.88 -8.98 -8.99
N TYR A 337 -3.08 -9.82 -8.31
CA TYR A 337 -1.70 -10.06 -8.70
C TYR A 337 -1.58 -10.61 -10.14
N PHE A 338 -2.43 -11.58 -10.49
CA PHE A 338 -2.50 -12.19 -11.82
C PHE A 338 -2.85 -11.17 -12.92
N TRP A 339 -3.86 -10.34 -12.68
CA TRP A 339 -4.38 -9.39 -13.68
C TRP A 339 -3.43 -8.21 -13.89
N LEU A 340 -2.58 -7.87 -12.93
CA LEU A 340 -1.57 -6.81 -13.11
C LEU A 340 -0.54 -7.13 -14.20
N PHE A 341 -0.28 -8.40 -14.49
CA PHE A 341 0.53 -8.82 -15.64
C PHE A 341 -0.23 -8.74 -16.98
N HIS A 342 -1.54 -8.47 -16.91
CA HIS A 342 -2.46 -8.38 -18.05
C HIS A 342 -3.06 -6.99 -18.27
N CYS A 343 -2.90 -6.06 -17.33
CA CYS A 343 -3.41 -4.69 -17.42
C CYS A 343 -2.87 -3.91 -18.63
N ALA A 344 -1.97 -4.48 -19.41
CA ALA A 344 -1.20 -3.84 -20.43
C ALA A 344 -1.41 -4.60 -21.76
N GLU A 345 -2.38 -4.16 -22.57
CA GLU A 345 -2.62 -4.68 -23.92
C GLU A 345 -1.44 -4.30 -24.83
N ILE A 346 -0.90 -5.28 -25.55
CA ILE A 346 0.25 -5.06 -26.44
C ILE A 346 -0.27 -4.49 -27.76
N VAL A 347 -0.04 -3.20 -27.98
CA VAL A 347 -0.32 -2.55 -29.26
C VAL A 347 0.96 -2.46 -30.07
N LEU A 348 0.96 -3.12 -31.23
CA LEU A 348 2.04 -3.00 -32.21
C LEU A 348 1.86 -1.73 -33.04
N ILE A 349 2.88 -0.89 -33.09
CA ILE A 349 2.87 0.32 -33.92
C ILE A 349 4.02 0.27 -34.90
N ASP A 350 3.70 0.54 -36.17
CA ASP A 350 4.70 0.71 -37.22
C ASP A 350 5.53 1.97 -36.95
N ARG A 351 6.86 1.87 -37.02
CA ARG A 351 7.69 3.08 -37.11
C ARG A 351 7.45 3.69 -38.48
N GLU A 352 6.72 4.81 -38.52
CA GLU A 352 6.52 5.58 -39.74
C GLU A 352 7.89 6.04 -40.28
N SER A 353 8.38 5.31 -41.29
CA SER A 353 9.56 5.61 -42.10
C SER A 353 10.91 5.76 -41.39
N VAL A 354 11.77 4.74 -41.56
CA VAL A 354 13.24 4.88 -41.46
C VAL A 354 13.71 5.67 -42.70
N GLY A 355 13.39 6.96 -42.72
CA GLY A 355 13.74 7.88 -43.78
C GLY A 355 14.78 8.88 -43.31
N ILE A 356 16.05 8.44 -43.29
CA ILE A 356 17.26 9.23 -43.55
C ILE A 356 17.29 10.65 -42.94
N ARG A 357 18.27 10.88 -42.05
CA ARG A 357 18.83 12.21 -41.71
C ARG A 357 18.91 13.12 -42.96
N ARG A 358 17.90 13.97 -43.21
CA ARG A 358 17.95 15.27 -43.92
C ARG A 358 16.54 15.82 -44.11
N ASN A 359 16.27 16.96 -43.46
CA ASN A 359 15.28 17.98 -43.82
C ASN A 359 13.90 17.49 -44.29
N ILE A 360 12.98 17.30 -43.34
CA ILE A 360 11.55 17.29 -43.66
C ILE A 360 10.86 18.39 -42.84
N ARG A 361 10.44 19.46 -43.52
CA ARG A 361 9.38 20.34 -43.02
C ARG A 361 8.07 19.57 -43.22
N VAL A 362 7.45 19.09 -42.15
CA VAL A 362 6.10 18.52 -42.19
C VAL A 362 5.14 19.52 -41.58
N TYR A 363 4.40 20.21 -42.44
CA TYR A 363 3.02 20.60 -42.15
C TYR A 363 2.14 19.43 -42.59
N ASP A 364 1.47 18.77 -41.65
CA ASP A 364 0.11 18.28 -41.84
C ASP A 364 -0.52 18.01 -40.46
N VAL A 365 -1.69 18.61 -40.24
CA VAL A 365 -2.44 18.67 -38.97
C VAL A 365 -3.71 17.81 -39.07
N SER A 366 -3.71 16.77 -39.89
CA SER A 366 -4.87 15.89 -40.02
C SER A 366 -4.52 14.41 -39.94
N ILE A 367 -4.34 13.90 -38.71
CA ILE A 367 -4.35 12.44 -38.46
C ILE A 367 -5.67 12.10 -37.79
N ARG A 368 -6.58 11.48 -38.56
CA ARG A 368 -7.80 10.83 -38.06
C ARG A 368 -7.42 9.70 -37.08
N PRO A 369 -8.30 9.35 -36.12
CA PRO A 369 -8.11 8.15 -35.32
C PRO A 369 -8.01 6.94 -36.25
N PRO A 370 -7.15 5.94 -35.97
CA PRO A 370 -7.16 4.71 -36.74
C PRO A 370 -8.51 4.02 -36.55
N GLU A 371 -9.23 3.78 -37.65
CA GLU A 371 -10.22 2.72 -37.72
C GLU A 371 -9.52 1.41 -37.33
N ALA A 372 -10.18 0.59 -36.52
CA ALA A 372 -9.65 -0.63 -35.90
C ALA A 372 -8.64 -1.35 -36.81
N VAL A 373 -7.36 -1.30 -36.43
CA VAL A 373 -6.30 -1.93 -37.20
C VAL A 373 -6.42 -3.44 -36.98
N ASP A 374 -6.32 -4.20 -38.07
CA ASP A 374 -6.12 -5.66 -38.18
C ASP A 374 -4.85 -6.18 -37.44
N GLY A 375 -4.40 -5.49 -36.39
CA GLY A 375 -3.27 -5.88 -35.55
C GLY A 375 -3.67 -7.06 -34.70
N GLY A 376 -3.39 -8.27 -35.20
CA GLY A 376 -3.63 -9.50 -34.45
C GLY A 376 -3.00 -9.44 -33.07
N LEU A 377 -3.79 -9.82 -32.06
CA LEU A 377 -3.34 -10.02 -30.69
C LEU A 377 -2.14 -10.96 -30.71
N VAL A 378 -1.01 -10.55 -30.14
CA VAL A 378 0.13 -11.46 -29.97
C VAL A 378 -0.22 -12.39 -28.82
N ILE A 379 -0.74 -13.56 -29.16
CA ILE A 379 -0.99 -14.66 -28.21
C ILE A 379 0.37 -15.08 -27.64
N GLN A 380 0.52 -15.02 -26.32
CA GLN A 380 1.78 -15.33 -25.64
C GLN A 380 1.98 -16.85 -25.58
N GLU A 381 3.23 -17.33 -25.74
CA GLU A 381 3.56 -18.72 -25.44
C GLU A 381 3.24 -18.98 -23.94
N ASP A 382 2.58 -20.09 -23.61
CA ASP A 382 2.00 -20.45 -22.29
C ASP A 382 0.66 -19.81 -21.89
N GLU A 383 0.02 -19.06 -22.79
CA GLU A 383 -1.29 -18.44 -22.53
C GLU A 383 -2.38 -19.47 -22.19
N GLN A 384 -2.33 -20.71 -22.70
CA GLN A 384 -3.31 -21.74 -22.34
C GLN A 384 -3.20 -22.19 -20.88
N SER A 385 -1.99 -22.48 -20.38
CA SER A 385 -1.80 -22.83 -18.96
C SER A 385 -2.21 -21.66 -18.07
N PHE A 386 -2.06 -20.43 -18.56
CA PHE A 386 -2.44 -19.20 -17.89
C PHE A 386 -3.95 -18.89 -17.96
N LEU A 387 -4.63 -19.23 -19.06
CA LEU A 387 -6.07 -19.11 -19.25
C LEU A 387 -6.83 -20.17 -18.45
N ASP A 388 -6.35 -21.42 -18.44
CA ASP A 388 -6.86 -22.48 -17.57
C ASP A 388 -6.77 -22.05 -16.10
N CYS A 389 -5.72 -21.29 -15.79
CA CYS A 389 -5.51 -20.65 -14.51
C CYS A 389 -6.56 -19.54 -14.25
N GLY A 390 -6.71 -18.58 -15.16
CA GLY A 390 -7.70 -17.51 -15.08
C GLY A 390 -9.15 -18.00 -14.96
N GLU A 391 -9.53 -19.06 -15.69
CA GLU A 391 -10.86 -19.67 -15.61
C GLU A 391 -11.16 -20.19 -14.20
N LEU A 392 -10.18 -20.82 -13.53
CA LEU A 392 -10.36 -21.28 -12.15
C LEU A 392 -10.58 -20.11 -11.18
N VAL A 393 -9.86 -19.01 -11.35
CA VAL A 393 -10.01 -17.85 -10.46
C VAL A 393 -11.31 -17.07 -10.72
N VAL A 394 -11.78 -17.03 -11.97
CA VAL A 394 -13.08 -16.46 -12.35
C VAL A 394 -14.23 -17.34 -11.85
N VAL A 395 -14.11 -18.66 -11.94
CA VAL A 395 -15.09 -19.61 -11.38
C VAL A 395 -15.17 -19.45 -9.85
N MET A 396 -14.04 -19.24 -9.16
CA MET A 396 -14.02 -18.98 -7.72
C MET A 396 -14.58 -17.60 -7.35
N ARG A 397 -14.43 -16.58 -8.20
CA ARG A 397 -15.00 -15.24 -7.99
C ARG A 397 -16.53 -15.21 -8.12
N ASN A 398 -17.09 -16.01 -9.02
CA ASN A 398 -18.52 -15.96 -9.38
C ASN A 398 -19.37 -17.01 -8.65
N SER A 399 -18.76 -17.88 -7.84
CA SER A 399 -19.52 -18.79 -7.01
C SER A 399 -20.00 -18.08 -5.74
N PRO A 400 -21.31 -18.08 -5.41
CA PRO A 400 -21.85 -17.63 -4.13
C PRO A 400 -21.50 -18.66 -3.03
N LEU A 401 -20.20 -18.91 -2.87
CA LEU A 401 -19.64 -20.01 -2.09
C LEU A 401 -19.66 -19.71 -0.59
N GLU A 402 -20.34 -18.65 -0.17
CA GLU A 402 -20.53 -18.22 1.21
C GLU A 402 -21.02 -19.34 2.13
N ASN A 403 -21.62 -20.43 1.63
CA ASN A 403 -22.11 -21.52 2.47
C ASN A 403 -21.44 -22.90 2.21
N THR A 404 -20.41 -22.97 1.35
CA THR A 404 -19.85 -24.27 0.92
C THR A 404 -18.32 -24.34 0.86
N GLU A 405 -17.59 -23.31 1.28
CA GLU A 405 -16.12 -23.33 1.28
C GLU A 405 -15.60 -24.49 2.14
N THR A 406 -14.98 -25.48 1.50
CA THR A 406 -14.39 -26.63 2.17
C THR A 406 -12.89 -26.43 2.42
N ALA A 407 -12.32 -27.18 3.35
CA ALA A 407 -10.87 -27.20 3.54
C ALA A 407 -10.14 -27.67 2.27
N GLU A 408 -10.77 -28.57 1.50
CA GLU A 408 -10.28 -29.04 0.21
C GLU A 408 -10.19 -27.91 -0.83
N ASP A 409 -11.15 -27.00 -0.87
CA ASP A 409 -11.14 -25.85 -1.79
C ASP A 409 -9.99 -24.90 -1.48
N VAL A 410 -9.76 -24.62 -0.19
CA VAL A 410 -8.62 -23.80 0.27
C VAL A 410 -7.30 -24.46 -0.11
N LEU A 411 -7.15 -25.76 0.13
CA LEU A 411 -5.93 -26.50 -0.27
C LEU A 411 -5.72 -26.48 -1.78
N ARG A 412 -6.79 -26.60 -2.56
CA ARG A 412 -6.74 -26.51 -4.03
C ARG A 412 -6.29 -25.13 -4.48
N LEU A 413 -6.83 -24.05 -3.90
CA LEU A 413 -6.41 -22.68 -4.19
C LEU A 413 -4.93 -22.45 -3.83
N LYS A 414 -4.45 -22.95 -2.70
CA LYS A 414 -3.03 -22.81 -2.32
C LYS A 414 -2.10 -23.55 -3.27
N GLN A 415 -2.47 -24.77 -3.66
CA GLN A 415 -1.71 -25.52 -4.66
C GLN A 415 -1.71 -24.78 -6.00
N TYR A 416 -2.85 -24.23 -6.40
CA TYR A 416 -2.98 -23.42 -7.60
C TYR A 416 -2.10 -22.17 -7.55
N ARG A 417 -2.17 -21.38 -6.47
CA ARG A 417 -1.30 -20.22 -6.23
C ARG A 417 0.18 -20.59 -6.38
N ARG A 418 0.60 -21.73 -5.83
CA ARG A 418 1.98 -22.22 -5.97
C ARG A 418 2.37 -22.47 -7.42
N GLU A 419 1.51 -23.10 -8.22
CA GLU A 419 1.79 -23.33 -9.64
C GLU A 419 1.81 -22.03 -10.43
N LEU A 420 0.88 -21.12 -10.16
CA LEU A 420 0.85 -19.81 -10.80
C LEU A 420 2.12 -19.00 -10.49
N LEU A 421 2.59 -19.02 -9.24
CA LEU A 421 3.81 -18.33 -8.84
C LEU A 421 5.07 -18.87 -9.51
N LYS A 422 5.10 -20.14 -9.94
CA LYS A 422 6.23 -20.65 -10.74
C LYS A 422 6.34 -19.95 -12.09
N VAL A 423 5.22 -19.45 -12.63
CA VAL A 423 5.16 -18.74 -13.90
C VAL A 423 5.38 -17.23 -13.69
N LEU A 424 4.69 -16.64 -12.72
CA LEU A 424 4.69 -15.18 -12.51
C LEU A 424 5.94 -14.66 -11.79
N GLU A 425 6.56 -15.45 -10.89
CA GLU A 425 7.71 -14.97 -10.11
C GLU A 425 8.92 -14.65 -11.00
N PRO A 426 9.32 -15.46 -12.00
CA PRO A 426 10.36 -15.07 -12.95
C PRO A 426 10.07 -13.76 -13.68
N GLU A 427 8.82 -13.50 -14.06
CA GLU A 427 8.41 -12.27 -14.73
C GLU A 427 8.49 -11.07 -13.79
N TYR A 428 8.02 -11.23 -12.55
CA TYR A 428 8.18 -10.23 -11.50
C TYR A 428 9.65 -9.88 -11.27
N GLN A 429 10.52 -10.89 -11.16
CA GLN A 429 11.96 -10.69 -10.97
C GLN A 429 12.60 -9.99 -12.17
N ASN A 430 12.13 -10.26 -13.38
CA ASN A 430 12.55 -9.56 -14.58
C ASN A 430 12.16 -8.07 -14.54
N ILE A 431 10.92 -7.75 -14.20
CA ILE A 431 10.45 -6.36 -14.03
C ILE A 431 11.26 -5.66 -12.94
N ARG A 432 11.45 -6.31 -11.78
CA ARG A 432 12.27 -5.79 -10.67
C ARG A 432 13.70 -5.47 -11.12
N ALA A 433 14.36 -6.37 -11.84
CA ALA A 433 15.71 -6.15 -12.34
C ALA A 433 15.79 -4.95 -13.30
N HIS A 434 14.79 -4.80 -14.18
CA HIS A 434 14.71 -3.66 -15.10
C HIS A 434 14.40 -2.35 -14.38
N SER A 435 13.53 -2.35 -13.36
CA SER A 435 13.28 -1.18 -12.51
C SER A 435 14.55 -0.73 -11.78
N ILE A 436 15.31 -1.66 -11.18
CA ILE A 436 16.58 -1.34 -10.52
C ILE A 436 17.57 -0.72 -11.51
N ARG A 437 17.76 -1.35 -12.66
CA ARG A 437 18.65 -0.84 -13.72
C ARG A 437 18.21 0.54 -14.23
N PHE A 438 16.91 0.72 -14.42
CA PHE A 438 16.34 2.00 -14.85
C PHE A 438 16.62 3.09 -13.80
N ARG A 439 16.46 2.80 -12.51
CA ARG A 439 16.75 3.73 -11.41
C ARG A 439 18.24 4.07 -11.31
N GLU A 440 19.13 3.11 -11.54
CA GLU A 440 20.58 3.37 -11.62
C GLU A 440 20.92 4.31 -12.79
N PHE A 441 20.35 4.05 -13.98
CA PHE A 441 20.46 4.95 -15.12
C PHE A 441 19.92 6.34 -14.79
N PHE A 442 18.74 6.39 -14.17
CA PHE A 442 18.09 7.63 -13.76
C PHE A 442 18.97 8.46 -12.83
N ARG A 443 19.55 7.83 -11.80
CA ARG A 443 20.48 8.48 -10.87
C ARG A 443 21.71 9.00 -11.60
N SER A 444 22.31 8.22 -12.51
CA SER A 444 23.48 8.66 -13.29
C SER A 444 23.20 9.84 -14.24
N GLU A 445 21.94 10.02 -14.63
CA GLU A 445 21.49 11.07 -15.54
C GLU A 445 20.76 12.22 -14.82
N SER A 446 20.72 12.18 -13.48
CA SER A 446 20.15 13.24 -12.62
C SER A 446 21.20 14.21 -12.08
N ASP A 447 22.48 13.99 -12.38
CA ASP A 447 23.55 14.94 -12.08
C ASP A 447 23.30 16.30 -12.74
N PRO A 448 23.96 17.39 -12.30
CA PRO A 448 23.76 18.73 -12.88
C PRO A 448 23.95 18.79 -14.39
N THR A 449 24.77 17.91 -14.97
CA THR A 449 24.98 17.78 -16.42
C THR A 449 24.06 16.74 -17.09
N GLY A 450 23.09 16.23 -16.35
CA GLY A 450 22.10 15.21 -16.68
C GLY A 450 21.11 15.62 -17.76
N ILE A 451 20.62 14.67 -18.55
CA ILE A 451 19.54 14.93 -19.54
C ILE A 451 18.21 15.34 -18.89
N PHE A 452 18.06 15.05 -17.60
CA PHE A 452 16.86 15.38 -16.81
C PHE A 452 16.95 16.75 -16.15
N VAL A 453 18.14 17.36 -16.11
CA VAL A 453 18.40 18.66 -15.48
C VAL A 453 18.58 19.76 -16.53
N ILE A 454 19.42 19.53 -17.54
CA ILE A 454 19.70 20.52 -18.58
C ILE A 454 19.08 20.08 -19.91
N GLY A 455 18.40 21.00 -20.59
CA GLY A 455 18.03 20.80 -21.99
C GLY A 455 19.23 20.90 -22.95
N PRO A 456 19.03 20.67 -24.26
CA PRO A 456 20.08 20.84 -25.26
C PRO A 456 20.43 22.34 -25.41
N SER A 457 21.35 22.85 -24.59
CA SER A 457 21.87 24.22 -24.66
C SER A 457 23.03 24.32 -25.66
N LYS A 458 23.53 25.55 -25.92
CA LYS A 458 24.76 25.75 -26.72
C LYS A 458 26.02 25.32 -25.95
N ALA A 459 25.94 25.18 -24.62
CA ALA A 459 27.05 24.85 -23.73
C ALA A 459 27.38 23.35 -23.68
N VAL A 460 26.44 22.51 -24.11
CA VAL A 460 26.60 21.06 -24.14
C VAL A 460 26.82 20.62 -25.58
N ASP A 461 27.74 19.67 -25.80
CA ASP A 461 27.88 19.04 -27.11
C ASP A 461 26.54 18.41 -27.49
N ARG A 462 25.88 19.00 -28.49
CA ARG A 462 24.57 18.55 -28.97
C ARG A 462 24.59 17.11 -29.43
N LEU A 463 25.70 16.61 -29.99
CA LEU A 463 25.80 15.23 -30.43
C LEU A 463 25.83 14.28 -29.24
N ASP A 464 26.65 14.59 -28.23
CA ASP A 464 26.71 13.83 -26.98
C ASP A 464 25.37 13.83 -26.25
N TYR A 465 24.74 15.00 -26.12
CA TYR A 465 23.45 15.14 -25.47
C TYR A 465 22.37 14.26 -26.11
N TRP A 466 22.23 14.33 -27.43
CA TRP A 466 21.24 13.49 -28.12
C TRP A 466 21.60 12.01 -28.07
N SER A 467 22.88 11.64 -27.97
CA SER A 467 23.29 10.26 -27.71
C SER A 467 22.83 9.76 -26.35
N ARG A 468 22.87 10.60 -25.31
CA ARG A 468 22.36 10.28 -23.97
C ARG A 468 20.84 10.19 -23.94
N VAL A 469 20.15 11.07 -24.68
CA VAL A 469 18.69 10.96 -24.88
C VAL A 469 18.32 9.66 -25.62
N THR A 470 19.09 9.23 -26.62
CA THR A 470 18.89 7.93 -27.27
C THR A 470 19.03 6.79 -26.26
N ARG A 471 20.05 6.82 -25.40
CA ARG A 471 20.19 5.83 -24.31
C ARG A 471 19.01 5.84 -23.35
N ALA A 472 18.47 7.01 -23.02
CA ALA A 472 17.28 7.13 -22.19
C ALA A 472 16.06 6.48 -22.83
N MET A 473 15.88 6.67 -24.13
CA MET A 473 14.84 5.96 -24.89
C MET A 473 15.03 4.45 -24.84
N GLU A 474 16.25 3.96 -25.05
CA GLU A 474 16.54 2.52 -24.98
C GLU A 474 16.27 1.92 -23.59
N GLU A 475 16.64 2.63 -22.52
CA GLU A 475 16.36 2.16 -21.15
C GLU A 475 14.87 2.24 -20.81
N LEU A 476 14.15 3.27 -21.29
CA LEU A 476 12.69 3.35 -21.15
C LEU A 476 11.99 2.19 -21.88
N GLU A 477 12.35 1.95 -23.14
CA GLU A 477 11.81 0.85 -23.93
C GLU A 477 12.11 -0.50 -23.26
N ARG A 478 13.34 -0.72 -22.78
CA ARG A 478 13.69 -1.94 -22.03
C ARG A 478 12.84 -2.12 -20.77
N TYR A 479 12.63 -1.04 -20.02
CA TYR A 479 11.83 -1.12 -18.80
C TYR A 479 10.36 -1.41 -19.14
N GLU A 480 9.82 -0.72 -20.14
CA GLU A 480 8.47 -0.98 -20.65
C GLU A 480 8.35 -2.46 -21.07
N TYR A 481 9.22 -2.95 -21.95
CA TYR A 481 9.18 -4.32 -22.43
C TYR A 481 9.33 -5.39 -21.34
N SER A 482 9.89 -5.05 -20.17
CA SER A 482 9.97 -5.99 -19.05
C SER A 482 8.59 -6.43 -18.53
N PHE A 483 7.54 -5.64 -18.78
CA PHE A 483 6.15 -5.97 -18.45
C PHE A 483 5.48 -6.88 -19.51
N VAL A 484 6.13 -7.15 -20.66
CA VAL A 484 5.61 -8.06 -21.69
C VAL A 484 5.99 -9.47 -21.26
N ARG A 485 4.99 -10.34 -21.10
CA ARG A 485 5.25 -11.75 -20.79
C ARG A 485 5.73 -12.55 -22.01
N GLY A 486 6.43 -13.64 -21.72
CA GLY A 486 6.92 -14.59 -22.71
C GLY A 486 8.33 -14.29 -23.22
N ASN A 487 8.75 -15.01 -24.27
CA ASN A 487 10.11 -14.95 -24.82
C ASN A 487 10.35 -13.62 -25.58
N TRP A 488 10.68 -12.58 -24.82
CA TRP A 488 11.00 -11.25 -25.34
C TRP A 488 12.09 -11.29 -26.42
N GLU A 489 13.09 -12.17 -26.35
CA GLU A 489 14.15 -12.19 -27.36
C GLU A 489 13.58 -12.46 -28.76
N LYS A 490 12.61 -13.37 -28.85
CA LYS A 490 11.91 -13.70 -30.10
C LYS A 490 10.99 -12.57 -30.54
N LEU A 491 10.28 -11.93 -29.62
CA LEU A 491 9.41 -10.79 -29.92
C LEU A 491 10.26 -9.59 -30.37
N SER A 492 11.35 -9.28 -29.68
CA SER A 492 12.31 -8.22 -30.00
C SER A 492 12.90 -8.39 -31.39
N LEU A 493 13.32 -9.61 -31.75
CA LEU A 493 13.81 -9.92 -33.09
C LEU A 493 12.73 -9.68 -34.15
N SER A 494 11.49 -10.14 -33.91
CA SER A 494 10.40 -9.93 -34.87
C SER A 494 9.97 -8.46 -34.99
N LEU A 495 10.02 -7.69 -33.90
CA LEU A 495 9.79 -6.24 -33.91
C LEU A 495 10.88 -5.48 -34.66
N ALA A 496 12.14 -5.87 -34.46
CA ALA A 496 13.28 -5.30 -35.16
C ALA A 496 13.20 -5.56 -36.67
N GLU A 497 12.83 -6.78 -37.07
CA GLU A 497 12.60 -7.15 -38.47
C GLU A 497 11.41 -6.40 -39.09
N GLY A 498 10.34 -6.21 -38.31
CA GLY A 498 9.13 -5.50 -38.73
C GLY A 498 9.23 -3.97 -38.66
N ASN A 499 10.31 -3.41 -38.10
CA ASN A 499 10.44 -1.99 -37.78
C ASN A 499 9.24 -1.46 -36.97
N LYS A 500 8.80 -2.26 -35.98
CA LYS A 500 7.69 -1.97 -35.09
C LYS A 500 8.20 -1.70 -33.68
N TYR A 501 7.41 -0.98 -32.89
CA TYR A 501 7.58 -0.89 -31.44
C TYR A 501 6.33 -1.39 -30.74
N VAL A 502 6.52 -1.98 -29.57
CA VAL A 502 5.43 -2.36 -28.67
C VAL A 502 5.10 -1.15 -27.81
N VAL A 503 3.81 -0.88 -27.65
CA VAL A 503 3.33 0.07 -26.65
C VAL A 503 2.29 -0.64 -25.83
N PHE A 504 2.37 -0.47 -24.52
CA PHE A 504 1.29 -0.91 -23.66
C PHE A 504 0.12 0.06 -23.73
N ALA A 505 -1.00 -0.44 -24.21
CA ALA A 505 -2.29 0.14 -23.93
C ALA A 505 -2.76 -0.39 -22.59
N TYR A 506 -2.58 0.41 -21.54
CA TYR A 506 -3.45 0.30 -20.38
C TYR A 506 -4.89 0.61 -20.83
N ASP A 507 -5.91 0.17 -20.09
CA ASP A 507 -7.34 0.34 -20.45
C ASP A 507 -7.72 1.80 -20.77
N SER A 508 -6.87 2.77 -20.39
CA SER A 508 -6.92 4.14 -20.90
C SER A 508 -6.35 4.30 -22.33
N VAL A 509 -7.18 4.84 -23.24
CA VAL A 509 -6.81 5.22 -24.62
C VAL A 509 -5.61 6.18 -24.68
N GLU A 510 -5.24 6.82 -23.57
CA GLU A 510 -4.12 7.77 -23.49
C GLU A 510 -2.75 7.10 -23.41
N SER A 511 -2.66 5.91 -22.80
CA SER A 511 -1.42 5.17 -22.63
C SER A 511 -0.82 4.71 -23.96
N GLY A 512 -1.64 4.14 -24.85
CA GLY A 512 -1.21 3.77 -26.20
C GLY A 512 -0.70 4.95 -27.05
N LYS A 513 -1.08 6.20 -26.70
CA LYS A 513 -0.60 7.42 -27.37
C LYS A 513 0.67 7.98 -26.74
N LEU A 514 1.01 7.59 -25.51
CA LEU A 514 2.08 8.21 -24.74
C LEU A 514 3.46 7.90 -25.36
N MET A 515 3.76 6.63 -25.62
CA MET A 515 5.01 6.26 -26.29
C MET A 515 5.12 6.84 -27.71
N LYS A 516 3.99 6.96 -28.44
CA LYS A 516 3.96 7.69 -29.72
C LYS A 516 4.35 9.15 -29.55
N LYS A 517 3.82 9.81 -28.51
CA LYS A 517 4.14 11.21 -28.19
C LYS A 517 5.62 11.38 -27.78
N ILE A 518 6.18 10.41 -27.04
CA ILE A 518 7.62 10.38 -26.69
C ILE A 518 8.47 10.23 -27.95
N ALA A 519 8.21 9.21 -28.77
CA ALA A 519 8.93 8.97 -30.01
C ALA A 519 8.87 10.18 -30.96
N TRP A 520 7.66 10.73 -31.15
CA TRP A 520 7.44 11.94 -31.95
C TRP A 520 8.24 13.15 -31.43
N ALA A 521 8.30 13.34 -30.11
CA ALA A 521 9.05 14.43 -29.51
C ALA A 521 10.57 14.21 -29.63
N TYR A 522 11.02 12.97 -29.48
CA TYR A 522 12.41 12.56 -29.67
C TYR A 522 12.87 12.80 -31.12
N GLU A 523 12.11 12.32 -32.11
CA GLU A 523 12.42 12.48 -33.54
C GLU A 523 12.48 13.95 -33.96
N ARG A 524 11.55 14.77 -33.45
CA ARG A 524 11.51 16.22 -33.70
C ARG A 524 12.46 17.03 -32.81
N ARG A 525 13.25 16.36 -31.97
CA ARG A 525 14.19 16.99 -31.02
C ARG A 525 13.53 18.02 -30.09
N ARG A 526 12.25 17.83 -29.76
CA ARG A 526 11.48 18.68 -28.85
C ARG A 526 11.67 18.23 -27.41
N TRP A 527 12.79 18.64 -26.81
CA TRP A 527 13.20 18.20 -25.47
C TRP A 527 12.14 18.41 -24.39
N ARG A 528 11.47 19.57 -24.33
CA ARG A 528 10.44 19.84 -23.30
C ARG A 528 9.29 18.83 -23.36
N ASN A 529 8.79 18.57 -24.57
CA ASN A 529 7.71 17.60 -24.79
C ASN A 529 8.18 16.19 -24.51
N PHE A 530 9.40 15.85 -24.96
CA PHE A 530 10.02 14.56 -24.68
C PHE A 530 10.06 14.33 -23.16
N MET A 531 10.64 15.26 -22.41
CA MET A 531 10.75 15.17 -20.96
C MET A 531 9.40 15.08 -20.26
N PHE A 532 8.43 15.88 -20.70
CA PHE A 532 7.08 15.85 -20.15
C PHE A 532 6.45 14.45 -20.30
N TYR A 533 6.44 13.90 -21.51
CA TYR A 533 5.85 12.57 -21.75
C TYR A 533 6.67 11.43 -21.13
N TYR A 534 8.00 11.56 -21.13
CA TYR A 534 8.92 10.60 -20.52
C TYR A 534 8.66 10.45 -19.01
N LYS A 535 8.47 11.58 -18.30
CA LYS A 535 8.10 11.59 -16.87
C LYS A 535 6.79 10.85 -16.61
N ILE A 536 5.78 11.09 -17.44
CA ILE A 536 4.47 10.43 -17.32
C ILE A 536 4.61 8.92 -17.52
N ALA A 537 5.37 8.49 -18.53
CA ALA A 537 5.55 7.06 -18.83
C ALA A 537 6.21 6.32 -17.65
N ILE A 538 7.25 6.90 -17.06
CA ILE A 538 7.92 6.32 -15.89
C ILE A 538 7.01 6.30 -14.67
N GLY A 539 6.28 7.40 -14.42
CA GLY A 539 5.31 7.44 -13.33
C GLY A 539 4.32 6.28 -13.41
N ARG A 540 3.84 5.97 -14.61
CA ARG A 540 2.91 4.84 -14.85
C ARG A 540 3.56 3.48 -14.62
N MET A 541 4.73 3.23 -15.20
CA MET A 541 5.44 1.96 -15.01
C MET A 541 5.82 1.71 -13.54
N GLU A 542 6.28 2.74 -12.84
CA GLU A 542 6.59 2.64 -11.41
C GLU A 542 5.34 2.37 -10.58
N LYS A 543 4.22 3.05 -10.84
CA LYS A 543 2.93 2.76 -10.18
C LYS A 543 2.53 1.30 -10.35
N LEU A 544 2.62 0.76 -11.58
CA LEU A 544 2.31 -0.64 -11.86
C LEU A 544 3.27 -1.60 -11.14
N TYR A 545 4.58 -1.32 -11.19
CA TYR A 545 5.59 -2.12 -10.49
C TYR A 545 5.36 -2.13 -8.98
N PHE A 546 5.06 -0.97 -8.37
CA PHE A 546 4.74 -0.88 -6.95
C PHE A 546 3.47 -1.67 -6.60
N LYS A 547 2.45 -1.59 -7.45
CA LYS A 547 1.21 -2.36 -7.28
C LYS A 547 1.47 -3.87 -7.36
N LEU A 548 2.26 -4.33 -8.34
CA LEU A 548 2.71 -5.72 -8.46
C LEU A 548 3.45 -6.19 -7.21
N ARG A 549 4.41 -5.39 -6.75
CA ARG A 549 5.20 -5.68 -5.55
C ARG A 549 4.33 -5.80 -4.31
N TRP A 550 3.38 -4.89 -4.13
CA TRP A 550 2.47 -4.94 -3.02
C TRP A 550 1.55 -6.16 -3.12
N CYS A 551 0.87 -6.38 -4.24
CA CYS A 551 0.00 -7.56 -4.38
C CYS A 551 0.77 -8.85 -4.09
N ARG A 552 2.03 -8.95 -4.53
CA ARG A 552 2.95 -10.04 -4.18
C ARG A 552 3.17 -10.18 -2.67
N ALA A 553 3.44 -9.08 -1.95
CA ALA A 553 3.60 -9.09 -0.50
C ALA A 553 2.31 -9.50 0.24
N ASP A 554 1.16 -9.11 -0.29
CA ASP A 554 -0.16 -9.38 0.27
C ASP A 554 -0.75 -10.75 -0.11
N LEU A 555 -0.11 -11.52 -1.00
CA LEU A 555 -0.59 -12.84 -1.44
C LEU A 555 -0.87 -13.82 -0.30
N PHE A 556 -0.14 -13.67 0.81
CA PHE A 556 -0.22 -14.52 1.99
C PHE A 556 -0.78 -13.76 3.21
N LYS A 557 -1.26 -12.53 3.02
CA LYS A 557 -1.78 -11.68 4.10
C LYS A 557 -2.93 -12.36 4.85
N TRP A 558 -3.79 -13.06 4.11
CA TRP A 558 -4.97 -13.75 4.64
C TRP A 558 -4.73 -15.22 5.00
N ASP A 559 -3.52 -15.74 4.81
CA ASP A 559 -3.21 -17.11 5.22
C ASP A 559 -2.97 -17.20 6.72
N ILE A 560 -3.67 -18.12 7.37
CA ILE A 560 -3.45 -18.46 8.77
C ILE A 560 -2.36 -19.54 8.86
N SER A 561 -2.39 -20.50 7.95
CA SER A 561 -1.57 -21.71 7.98
C SER A 561 -0.27 -21.63 7.17
N ASP A 562 -0.22 -20.82 6.12
CA ASP A 562 0.92 -20.72 5.20
C ASP A 562 1.41 -19.28 5.12
N ARG A 563 2.48 -18.95 5.83
CA ARG A 563 3.01 -17.57 5.86
C ARG A 563 3.92 -17.21 4.69
N GLY A 564 3.98 -18.03 3.63
CA GLY A 564 4.80 -17.72 2.45
C GLY A 564 6.29 -17.69 2.74
N SER A 565 6.78 -18.51 3.68
CA SER A 565 8.17 -18.50 4.15
C SER A 565 9.20 -18.89 3.08
N ASP A 566 8.75 -19.48 1.97
CA ASP A 566 9.60 -19.89 0.84
C ASP A 566 9.75 -18.78 -0.23
N LEU A 567 8.92 -17.73 -0.20
CA LEU A 567 9.11 -16.59 -1.08
C LEU A 567 10.09 -15.64 -0.44
N ASP A 568 11.09 -15.21 -1.22
CA ASP A 568 11.94 -14.10 -0.85
C ASP A 568 11.08 -12.82 -0.81
N ALA A 569 10.46 -12.61 0.34
CA ALA A 569 9.64 -11.45 0.65
C ALA A 569 10.48 -10.34 1.28
N HIS A 570 11.82 -10.39 1.13
CA HIS A 570 12.65 -9.27 1.54
C HIS A 570 12.16 -8.01 0.82
N TYR A 571 11.66 -7.07 1.62
CA TYR A 571 11.36 -5.74 1.16
C TYR A 571 12.70 -5.07 0.84
N ASP A 572 13.07 -4.99 -0.44
CA ASP A 572 14.05 -3.98 -0.83
C ASP A 572 13.42 -2.61 -0.55
N GLU A 573 14.11 -1.71 0.14
CA GLU A 573 13.67 -0.32 0.27
C GLU A 573 13.70 0.33 -1.13
N ALA A 574 12.63 0.14 -1.91
CA ALA A 574 12.51 0.70 -3.24
C ALA A 574 12.08 2.17 -3.10
N GLU A 575 13.05 3.06 -2.90
CA GLU A 575 12.81 4.50 -2.85
C GLU A 575 12.03 4.98 -4.09
N ALA A 576 11.03 5.85 -3.92
CA ALA A 576 10.33 6.47 -5.04
C ALA A 576 11.33 7.25 -5.93
N ILE A 577 11.09 7.27 -7.25
CA ILE A 577 11.91 8.07 -8.16
C ILE A 577 11.66 9.55 -7.89
N VAL A 578 12.61 10.20 -7.23
CA VAL A 578 12.60 11.64 -6.99
C VAL A 578 13.21 12.34 -8.19
N TRP A 579 12.39 13.08 -8.94
CA TRP A 579 12.89 13.86 -10.07
C TRP A 579 13.80 14.99 -9.57
N PRO A 580 14.97 15.21 -10.19
CA PRO A 580 15.80 16.35 -9.84
C PRO A 580 14.98 17.63 -10.07
N LYS A 581 15.04 18.55 -9.10
CA LYS A 581 14.48 19.88 -9.30
C LYS A 581 15.25 20.50 -10.46
N PRO A 582 14.58 21.08 -11.48
CA PRO A 582 15.29 21.80 -12.51
C PRO A 582 16.03 22.93 -11.79
N GLU A 583 17.35 22.79 -11.66
CA GLU A 583 18.17 23.91 -11.24
C GLU A 583 17.90 25.01 -12.25
N SER A 584 17.52 26.18 -11.76
CA SER A 584 17.49 27.39 -12.57
C SER A 584 18.93 27.64 -13.03
N ASN A 585 19.34 26.98 -14.10
CA ASN A 585 20.58 27.24 -14.81
C ASN A 585 20.57 28.61 -15.47
N ALA A 586 19.69 29.53 -15.05
CA ALA A 586 19.70 30.92 -15.45
C ALA A 586 21.07 31.58 -15.24
N GLU A 587 21.87 31.18 -14.24
CA GLU A 587 23.24 31.68 -14.04
C GLU A 587 24.25 31.07 -15.02
N LEU A 588 24.26 29.74 -15.22
CA LEU A 588 25.15 29.07 -16.17
C LEU A 588 24.81 29.40 -17.64
N ASP A 589 23.51 29.48 -17.96
CA ASP A 589 23.04 29.97 -19.26
C ASP A 589 23.43 31.45 -19.43
N ARG A 590 23.32 32.31 -18.40
CA ARG A 590 23.77 33.71 -18.49
C ARG A 590 25.28 33.86 -18.66
N GLU A 591 26.10 33.10 -17.92
CA GLU A 591 27.56 33.15 -18.04
C GLU A 591 28.02 32.69 -19.42
N HIS A 592 27.42 31.63 -19.97
CA HIS A 592 27.77 31.13 -21.29
C HIS A 592 27.20 32.02 -22.43
N ILE A 593 26.03 32.63 -22.24
CA ILE A 593 25.49 33.67 -23.14
C ILE A 593 26.40 34.93 -23.13
N MET A 594 26.98 35.29 -21.99
CA MET A 594 27.95 36.40 -21.87
C MET A 594 29.31 36.09 -22.51
N GLU A 595 29.77 34.84 -22.55
CA GLU A 595 30.99 34.45 -23.27
C GLU A 595 30.79 34.41 -24.80
N ILE A 596 29.62 33.97 -25.28
CA ILE A 596 29.30 33.91 -26.71
C ILE A 596 29.01 35.30 -27.31
N SER A 597 28.39 36.20 -26.55
CA SER A 597 28.13 37.59 -26.97
C SER A 597 29.40 38.46 -27.13
N LYS A 598 30.57 37.95 -26.73
CA LYS A 598 31.87 38.58 -27.03
C LYS A 598 32.48 38.12 -28.37
N GLY A 599 31.88 37.16 -29.07
CA GLY A 599 32.46 36.51 -30.25
C GLY A 599 31.69 36.58 -31.56
N GLU A 600 30.36 36.75 -31.58
CA GLU A 600 29.58 36.59 -32.81
C GLU A 600 28.50 37.68 -32.99
N THR A 601 28.42 38.18 -34.22
CA THR A 601 27.47 39.18 -34.72
C THR A 601 26.03 38.65 -34.72
N SER A 602 25.10 39.55 -34.42
CA SER A 602 23.65 39.36 -34.23
C SER A 602 22.95 38.59 -35.36
N ASP A 603 22.24 37.53 -34.99
CA ASP A 603 21.09 37.00 -35.73
C ASP A 603 19.81 37.30 -34.92
N GLU A 604 19.08 38.32 -35.38
CA GLU A 604 17.75 38.71 -34.95
C GLU A 604 16.74 37.76 -35.64
N ASP A 605 16.27 36.68 -34.99
CA ASP A 605 15.13 35.88 -35.53
C ASP A 605 14.53 34.85 -34.54
N LEU A 606 14.58 35.07 -33.21
CA LEU A 606 14.07 34.09 -32.23
C LEU A 606 13.24 34.68 -31.07
N ASP A 607 12.40 35.68 -31.34
CA ASP A 607 11.62 36.38 -30.29
C ASP A 607 10.09 36.18 -30.35
N ASP A 608 9.60 35.11 -30.97
CA ASP A 608 8.14 34.93 -31.22
C ASP A 608 7.46 33.73 -30.53
N CYS A 609 8.02 33.18 -29.45
CA CYS A 609 7.37 32.06 -28.74
C CYS A 609 7.59 32.06 -27.22
N ILE A 610 7.29 33.17 -26.55
CA ILE A 610 7.03 33.19 -25.10
C ILE A 610 5.89 34.17 -24.85
N CYS A 611 4.64 33.69 -24.79
CA CYS A 611 3.49 34.33 -24.11
C CYS A 611 2.24 33.47 -24.33
N VAL A 612 2.01 32.42 -23.53
CA VAL A 612 0.65 32.01 -23.09
C VAL A 612 0.83 31.20 -21.80
N TRP A 613 -0.12 31.35 -20.87
CA TRP A 613 -0.25 30.72 -19.53
C TRP A 613 0.28 31.60 -18.39
N SER A 614 -0.31 32.79 -18.29
CA SER A 614 -0.55 33.47 -17.02
C SER A 614 -1.92 34.15 -17.07
N ASN A 615 -2.74 33.86 -16.07
CA ASN A 615 -4.02 34.49 -15.69
C ASN A 615 -5.27 34.02 -16.45
N ALA A 616 -5.95 33.03 -15.84
CA ALA A 616 -7.39 32.95 -15.90
C ALA A 616 -7.95 34.00 -14.91
N ASP A 617 -8.21 35.20 -15.40
CA ASP A 617 -9.10 36.14 -14.74
C ASP A 617 -10.53 35.72 -15.09
N TYR A 618 -11.28 35.30 -14.06
CA TYR A 618 -12.71 35.12 -14.13
C TYR A 618 -13.36 36.50 -14.06
N ASP A 619 -13.68 37.08 -15.22
CA ASP A 619 -14.64 38.17 -15.31
C ASP A 619 -16.05 37.58 -15.35
N TYR A 620 -16.77 37.71 -14.22
CA TYR A 620 -18.22 37.65 -14.17
C TYR A 620 -18.75 38.98 -14.73
N ASP A 621 -19.25 38.97 -15.95
CA ASP A 621 -20.15 40.02 -16.43
C ASP A 621 -21.60 39.57 -16.28
N ASP A 622 -22.28 40.23 -15.34
CA ASP A 622 -23.72 40.47 -15.37
C ASP A 622 -24.09 41.15 -16.71
N GLU A 623 -25.07 40.61 -17.46
CA GLU A 623 -26.08 41.44 -18.13
C GLU A 623 -27.42 40.69 -18.29
N ASP A 624 -28.45 41.37 -17.81
CA ASP A 624 -29.88 41.10 -17.92
C ASP A 624 -30.44 41.11 -19.36
N ASN A 625 -31.66 40.53 -19.48
CA ASN A 625 -32.72 40.71 -20.49
C ASN A 625 -32.80 39.69 -21.66
N HIS A 626 -33.62 38.65 -21.48
CA HIS A 626 -34.99 38.65 -22.04
C HIS A 626 -35.92 37.62 -21.41
#